data_AF-R5KI68-F1
#
_entry.id   AF-R5KI68-F1
#
_cell.length_a   1.000
_cell.length_b   1.000
_cell.length_c   1.000
_cell.angle_alpha   90.00
_cell.angle_beta   90.00
_cell.angle_gamma   90.00
#
_symmetry.space_group_name_H-M   'P 1'
#
loop_
_entity.id
_entity.type
_entity.pdbx_description
1 polymer ?
#
loop_
_entity_poly.entity_id
_entity_poly.type
_entity_poly.pdbx_seq_one_letter_code
_entity_poly.pdbx_strand_id
1 'polypeptide(L)'
;MQAYMEAPGWRFFYNIMEGLPTGISQVESTTDGMTVTADNGCIVISNAHGLVNVYDVSGVLINSANAEGNDLRIAVPGHGMYVVKAGGKTQKVAM
;
A
#
# COMPACT_ATOMS: atom_id res chain seq x y z
N MET A 1 -23.97 -3.06 -14.79
CA MET A 1 -23.92 -2.75 -16.25
C MET A 1 -25.03 -1.84 -16.82
N GLN A 2 -26.31 -2.23 -16.92
CA GLN A 2 -27.30 -1.46 -17.71
C GLN A 2 -27.51 -0.01 -17.24
N ALA A 3 -27.54 0.22 -15.93
CA ALA A 3 -27.65 1.57 -15.35
C ALA A 3 -26.47 2.50 -15.71
N TYR A 4 -25.27 1.96 -15.95
CA TYR A 4 -24.08 2.75 -16.28
C TYR A 4 -23.98 3.10 -17.77
N MET A 5 -24.48 2.22 -18.64
CA MET A 5 -24.52 2.46 -20.08
C MET A 5 -25.49 3.60 -20.44
N GLU A 6 -26.56 3.75 -19.67
CA GLU A 6 -27.60 4.78 -19.91
C GLU A 6 -27.26 6.12 -19.24
N ALA A 7 -26.35 6.13 -18.25
CA ALA A 7 -25.99 7.33 -17.51
C ALA A 7 -25.21 8.36 -18.37
N PRO A 8 -25.65 9.63 -18.43
CA PRO A 8 -24.86 10.71 -19.04
C PRO A 8 -23.49 10.82 -18.36
N GLY A 9 -22.41 10.72 -19.15
CA GLY A 9 -21.03 10.76 -18.68
C GLY A 9 -20.36 9.40 -18.59
N TRP A 10 -21.09 8.33 -18.26
CA TRP A 10 -20.53 6.97 -18.18
C TRP A 10 -20.64 6.19 -19.49
N ARG A 11 -21.62 6.54 -20.33
CA ARG A 11 -21.88 5.90 -21.64
C ARG A 11 -20.71 5.91 -22.64
N PHE A 12 -19.67 6.72 -22.41
CA PHE A 12 -18.54 6.88 -23.32
C PHE A 12 -17.27 6.15 -22.84
N PHE A 13 -17.31 5.49 -21.67
CA PHE A 13 -16.21 4.63 -21.24
C PHE A 13 -16.37 3.25 -21.89
N TYR A 14 -15.48 2.92 -22.83
CA TYR A 14 -15.50 1.66 -23.55
C TYR A 14 -14.99 0.46 -22.73
N ASN A 15 -14.37 0.71 -21.57
CA ASN A 15 -13.79 -0.30 -20.69
C ASN A 15 -14.31 -0.12 -19.25
N ILE A 16 -15.61 -0.33 -19.03
CA ILE A 16 -16.16 -0.43 -17.68
C ILE A 16 -15.87 -1.84 -17.16
N MET A 17 -14.84 -2.00 -16.33
CA MET A 17 -14.54 -3.25 -15.66
C MET A 17 -15.18 -3.27 -14.26
N GLU A 18 -16.31 -3.95 -14.10
CA GLU A 18 -16.90 -4.28 -12.80
C GLU A 18 -16.23 -5.55 -12.23
N GLY A 19 -14.92 -5.48 -11.98
CA GLY A 19 -14.21 -6.50 -11.21
C GLY A 19 -14.19 -6.10 -9.73
N LEU A 20 -14.25 -7.08 -8.82
CA LEU A 20 -13.71 -6.85 -7.48
C LEU A 20 -12.27 -6.37 -7.69
N PRO A 21 -11.84 -5.23 -7.12
CA PRO A 21 -10.43 -4.90 -7.16
C PRO A 21 -9.73 -6.05 -6.45
N THR A 22 -9.02 -6.90 -7.20
CA THR A 22 -8.04 -7.74 -6.58
C THR A 22 -7.02 -6.75 -6.04
N GLY A 23 -7.05 -6.56 -4.71
CA GLY A 23 -6.05 -5.75 -4.04
C GLY A 23 -4.69 -6.16 -4.59
N ILE A 24 -3.82 -5.18 -4.81
CA ILE A 24 -2.45 -5.46 -5.25
C ILE A 24 -1.83 -6.38 -4.19
N SER A 25 -1.78 -7.68 -4.49
CA SER A 25 -1.34 -8.70 -3.53
C SER A 25 0.18 -8.65 -3.35
N GLN A 26 0.89 -8.09 -4.32
CA GLN A 26 2.33 -7.92 -4.30
C GLN A 26 2.71 -6.89 -5.36
N VAL A 27 3.34 -5.79 -4.95
CA VAL A 27 4.14 -4.97 -5.87
C VAL A 27 5.50 -5.64 -5.92
N GLU A 28 5.85 -6.26 -7.05
CA GLU A 28 7.22 -6.72 -7.26
C GLU A 28 8.16 -5.53 -7.09
N SER A 29 8.96 -5.56 -6.02
CA SER A 29 9.89 -4.49 -5.70
C SER A 29 10.98 -4.46 -6.77
N THR A 30 10.90 -3.50 -7.68
CA THR A 30 11.98 -3.21 -8.61
C THR A 30 13.19 -2.66 -7.82
N THR A 31 14.18 -3.54 -7.69
CA THR A 31 15.63 -3.25 -7.76
C THR A 31 16.29 -2.46 -6.62
N ASP A 32 15.97 -2.67 -5.32
CA ASP A 32 16.92 -2.35 -4.21
C ASP A 32 16.83 -3.30 -2.99
N GLY A 33 16.23 -4.49 -3.11
CA GLY A 33 16.15 -5.46 -2.00
C GLY A 33 15.28 -5.07 -0.80
N MET A 34 14.83 -3.81 -0.69
CA MET A 34 13.85 -3.39 0.33
C MET A 34 12.49 -4.00 0.02
N THR A 35 11.92 -4.73 0.99
CA THR A 35 10.59 -5.33 0.89
C THR A 35 9.67 -4.79 1.98
N VAL A 36 8.38 -4.71 1.68
CA VAL A 36 7.33 -4.33 2.62
C VAL A 36 6.25 -5.40 2.55
N THR A 37 5.98 -6.06 3.67
CA THR A 37 4.98 -7.13 3.77
C THR A 37 4.07 -6.94 4.97
N ALA A 38 2.93 -7.62 4.97
CA ALA A 38 2.03 -7.71 6.11
C ALA A 38 2.22 -9.07 6.80
N ASP A 39 2.39 -9.06 8.13
CA ASP A 39 2.57 -10.26 8.95
C ASP A 39 1.92 -10.04 10.32
N ASN A 40 0.92 -10.85 10.68
CA ASN A 40 0.29 -10.86 12.00
C ASN A 40 -0.10 -9.48 12.58
N GLY A 41 -0.74 -8.62 11.77
CA GLY A 41 -1.14 -7.28 12.20
C GLY A 41 0.01 -6.25 12.25
N CYS A 42 1.19 -6.63 11.78
CA CYS A 42 2.34 -5.75 11.63
C CYS A 42 2.72 -5.56 10.15
N ILE A 43 3.16 -4.36 9.84
CA ILE A 43 3.90 -4.09 8.61
C ILE A 43 5.35 -4.45 8.88
N VAL A 44 5.93 -5.33 8.06
CA VAL A 44 7.34 -5.73 8.13
C VAL A 44 8.08 -5.06 6.98
N ILE A 45 9.10 -4.28 7.31
CA ILE A 45 9.95 -3.59 6.35
C ILE A 45 11.36 -4.17 6.47
N SER A 46 11.81 -4.90 5.45
CA SER A 46 13.16 -5.49 5.43
C SER A 46 14.09 -4.68 4.55
N ASN A 47 15.38 -4.65 4.91
CA ASN A 47 16.45 -4.00 4.15
C ASN A 47 16.19 -2.51 3.85
N ALA A 48 15.51 -1.80 4.76
CA ALA A 48 15.36 -0.36 4.70
C ALA A 48 16.49 0.33 5.48
N HIS A 49 16.94 1.46 4.97
CA HIS A 49 17.92 2.32 5.63
C HIS A 49 17.39 3.75 5.75
N GLY A 50 17.60 4.37 6.91
CA GLY A 50 17.18 5.73 7.20
C GLY A 50 15.72 5.83 7.62
N LEU A 51 15.13 7.00 7.44
CA LEU A 51 13.79 7.30 7.94
C LEU A 51 12.70 6.52 7.19
N VAL A 52 11.89 5.80 7.96
CA VAL A 52 10.69 5.09 7.54
C VAL A 52 9.48 5.74 8.17
N ASN A 53 8.51 6.12 7.33
CA ASN A 53 7.24 6.69 7.76
C ASN A 53 6.08 5.81 7.28
N VAL A 54 5.13 5.53 8.16
CA VAL A 54 3.91 4.78 7.87
C VAL A 54 2.72 5.71 8.05
N TYR A 55 1.86 5.75 7.04
CA TYR A 55 0.66 6.56 7.02
C TYR A 55 -0.57 5.69 6.79
N ASP A 56 -1.72 6.14 7.28
CA ASP A 56 -3.01 5.60 6.84
C ASP A 56 -3.43 6.17 5.47
N VAL A 57 -4.58 5.71 4.96
CA VAL A 57 -5.14 6.20 3.68
C VAL A 57 -5.57 7.67 3.69
N SER A 58 -5.83 8.25 4.85
CA SER A 58 -6.17 9.66 4.99
C SER A 58 -4.93 10.55 5.00
N GLY A 59 -3.74 9.95 5.03
CA GLY A 59 -2.45 10.63 5.06
C GLY A 59 -1.97 10.97 6.47
N VAL A 60 -2.62 10.45 7.51
CA VAL A 60 -2.18 10.63 8.90
C VAL A 60 -0.96 9.74 9.15
N LEU A 61 0.08 10.33 9.74
CA LEU A 61 1.28 9.60 10.15
C LEU A 61 0.95 8.69 11.34
N ILE A 62 0.98 7.38 11.12
CA ILE A 62 0.75 6.35 12.14
C ILE A 62 2.03 6.03 12.88
N ASN A 63 3.17 6.00 12.18
CA ASN A 63 4.45 5.70 12.80
C ASN A 63 5.62 6.31 12.00
N SER A 64 6.71 6.60 12.70
CA SER A 64 7.97 7.09 12.14
C SER A 64 9.13 6.47 12.92
N ALA A 65 10.02 5.77 12.22
CA ALA A 65 11.17 5.10 12.82
C ALA A 65 12.39 5.14 11.87
N ASN A 66 13.59 5.03 12.42
CA ASN A 66 14.81 4.91 11.64
C ASN A 66 15.16 3.42 11.47
N ALA A 67 15.40 2.99 10.24
CA ALA A 67 15.80 1.63 9.91
C ALA A 67 17.31 1.57 9.63
N GLU A 68 17.96 0.51 10.12
CA GLU A 68 19.42 0.32 10.01
C GLU A 68 19.79 -0.88 9.11
N GLY A 69 18.87 -1.33 8.26
CA GLY A 69 19.03 -2.50 7.39
C GLY A 69 18.41 -3.79 7.93
N ASN A 70 18.14 -3.87 9.23
CA ASN A 70 17.40 -4.97 9.85
C ASN A 70 15.90 -4.87 9.62
N ASP A 71 15.17 -5.97 9.87
CA ASP A 71 13.71 -6.00 9.81
C ASP A 71 13.10 -5.04 10.84
N LEU A 72 12.33 -4.08 10.34
CA LEU A 72 11.52 -3.18 11.14
C LEU A 72 10.08 -3.68 11.15
N ARG A 73 9.53 -3.93 12.34
CA ARG A 73 8.13 -4.34 12.54
C ARG A 73 7.33 -3.21 13.15
N ILE A 74 6.27 -2.79 12.46
CA ILE A 74 5.39 -1.70 12.90
C ILE A 74 3.99 -2.26 13.07
N ALA A 75 3.52 -2.33 14.32
CA ALA A 75 2.14 -2.67 14.62
C ALA A 75 1.21 -1.58 14.11
N VAL A 76 0.15 -1.98 13.41
CA VAL A 76 -0.87 -1.06 12.89
C VAL A 76 -2.26 -1.63 13.20
N PRO A 77 -3.30 -0.78 13.26
CA PRO A 77 -4.67 -1.27 13.36
C PRO A 77 -4.97 -2.35 12.30
N GLY A 78 -5.49 -3.50 12.73
CA GLY A 78 -5.50 -4.75 11.96
C GLY A 78 -6.43 -4.82 10.75
N HIS A 79 -6.92 -3.69 10.24
CA HIS A 79 -7.68 -3.63 8.99
C HIS A 79 -7.42 -2.30 8.29
N GLY A 80 -7.11 -2.37 7.00
CA GLY A 80 -7.01 -1.19 6.15
C GLY A 80 -5.79 -1.19 5.24
N MET A 81 -5.64 -0.10 4.50
CA MET A 81 -4.44 0.15 3.70
C MET A 81 -3.53 1.14 4.40
N TYR A 82 -2.23 0.91 4.23
CA TYR A 82 -1.18 1.78 4.74
C TYR A 82 -0.21 2.16 3.63
N VAL A 83 0.37 3.35 3.76
CA VAL A 83 1.41 3.85 2.87
C VAL A 83 2.71 3.88 3.65
N VAL A 84 3.71 3.15 3.17
CA VAL A 84 5.06 3.12 3.72
C VAL A 84 5.98 3.94 2.84
N LYS A 85 6.65 4.93 3.42
CA LYS A 85 7.71 5.71 2.77
C LYS A 85 9.05 5.40 3.43
N ALA A 86 9.99 4.85 2.67
CA ALA A 86 11.31 4.46 3.16
C ALA A 86 12.33 4.54 2.01
N GLY A 87 13.54 5.05 2.28
CA GLY A 87 14.62 5.10 1.28
C GLY A 87 14.26 5.82 -0.02
N GLY A 88 13.41 6.84 0.04
CA GLY A 88 12.88 7.56 -1.15
C GLY A 88 11.81 6.78 -1.94
N LYS A 89 11.48 5.55 -1.55
CA LYS A 89 10.42 4.73 -2.15
C LYS A 89 9.12 4.88 -1.37
N THR A 90 8.01 4.69 -2.07
CA THR A 90 6.67 4.64 -1.48
C THR A 90 6.00 3.34 -1.89
N GLN A 91 5.55 2.53 -0.92
CA GLN A 91 4.80 1.29 -1.14
C GLN A 91 3.47 1.34 -0.39
N LYS A 92 2.45 0.70 -0.97
CA LYS A 92 1.15 0.49 -0.31
C LYS A 92 1.08 -0.94 0.18
N VAL A 93 0.57 -1.14 1.39
CA VAL A 93 0.36 -2.46 1.96
C VAL A 93 -1.06 -2.54 2.51
N ALA A 94 -1.76 -3.62 2.17
CA ALA A 94 -3.05 -3.95 2.77
C ALA A 94 -2.81 -4.90 3.94
N MET A 95 -3.49 -4.63 5.06
CA MET A 95 -3.45 -5.44 6.28
C MET A 95 -4.72 -6.25 6.44
#